data_AF-A0AAD2E9W0-F1
#
_entry.id   AF-A0AAD2E9W0-F1
#
_cell.length_a   1.000
_cell.length_b   1.000
_cell.length_c   1.000
_cell.angle_alpha   90.00
_cell.angle_beta   90.00
_cell.angle_gamma   90.00
#
_symmetry.space_group_name_H-M   'P 1'
#
loop_
_entity.id
_entity.type
_entity.pdbx_description
1 polymer ?
#
loop_
_entity_poly.entity_id
_entity_poly.type
_entity_poly.pdbx_seq_one_letter_code
_entity_poly.pdbx_strand_id
1 'polypeptide(L)'
;MSWQSYIDDHLMAEIEGNQLTAAAILGHDGSVWAQSTTFPQFKPDEISAIMNDFENPGLLAPTGLYLGGTKYMVIQGEPGVVIRGKKGPGGVTASATWLLKRLAITLLIRVFDCFVKPDTST
;
A
#
# COMPACT_ATOMS: atom_id res chain seq x y z
N MET A 1 -11.31 -3.83 -19.41
CA MET A 1 -10.21 -3.35 -18.54
C MET A 1 -10.38 -4.06 -17.20
N SER A 2 -9.59 -5.08 -16.92
CA SER A 2 -9.59 -5.76 -15.61
C SER A 2 -8.62 -5.04 -14.67
N TRP A 3 -8.91 -5.05 -13.36
CA TRP A 3 -8.00 -4.50 -12.35
C TRP A 3 -6.62 -5.17 -12.37
N GLN A 4 -6.55 -6.43 -12.82
CA GLN A 4 -5.29 -7.15 -13.00
C GLN A 4 -4.38 -6.49 -14.04
N SER A 5 -4.90 -6.15 -15.23
CA SER A 5 -4.11 -5.44 -16.24
C SER A 5 -3.63 -4.08 -15.75
N TYR A 6 -4.39 -3.40 -14.86
CA TYR A 6 -3.92 -2.16 -14.25
C TYR A 6 -2.71 -2.38 -13.32
N ILE A 7 -2.67 -3.50 -12.58
CA ILE A 7 -1.50 -3.87 -11.79
C ILE A 7 -0.31 -4.15 -12.69
N ASP A 8 -0.50 -5.01 -13.68
CA ASP A 8 0.60 -5.47 -14.52
C ASP A 8 1.17 -4.32 -15.39
N ASP A 9 0.30 -3.46 -15.94
CA ASP A 9 0.69 -2.40 -16.88
C ASP A 9 1.11 -1.09 -16.20
N HIS A 10 0.57 -0.75 -15.02
CA HIS A 10 0.81 0.57 -14.38
C HIS A 10 1.54 0.49 -13.04
N LEU A 11 1.40 -0.61 -12.29
CA LEU A 11 1.95 -0.72 -10.95
C LEU A 11 3.24 -1.53 -10.91
N MET A 12 3.30 -2.64 -11.66
CA MET A 12 4.48 -3.48 -11.80
C MET A 12 5.46 -2.97 -12.87
N ALA A 13 5.11 -1.86 -13.54
CA ALA A 13 6.00 -1.19 -14.48
C ALA A 13 7.27 -0.68 -13.77
N GLU A 14 8.42 -0.82 -14.44
CA GLU A 14 9.67 -0.28 -13.93
C GLU A 14 9.58 1.25 -13.83
N ILE A 15 9.75 1.77 -12.62
CA ILE A 15 9.87 3.21 -12.38
C ILE A 15 11.36 3.48 -12.14
N GLU A 16 11.98 4.18 -13.10
CA GLU A 16 13.38 4.62 -13.00
C GLU A 16 14.38 3.46 -12.73
N GLY A 17 14.14 2.29 -13.32
CA GLY A 17 14.99 1.09 -13.16
C GLY A 17 14.74 0.30 -11.87
N ASN A 18 13.68 0.64 -11.12
CA ASN A 18 13.25 -0.09 -9.95
C ASN A 18 11.86 -0.70 -10.17
N GLN A 19 11.70 -1.96 -9.79
CA GLN A 19 10.42 -2.66 -9.83
C GLN A 19 9.88 -2.83 -8.41
N LEU A 20 8.57 -2.72 -8.24
CA LEU A 20 7.92 -3.10 -6.99
C LEU A 20 8.06 -4.61 -6.78
N THR A 21 8.42 -5.02 -5.57
CA THR A 21 8.46 -6.44 -5.18
C THR A 21 7.06 -7.04 -5.24
N ALA A 22 6.05 -6.29 -4.78
CA ALA A 22 4.66 -6.70 -4.83
C ALA A 22 3.68 -5.52 -4.83
N ALA A 23 2.50 -5.74 -5.41
CA ALA A 23 1.43 -4.75 -5.42
C ALA A 23 0.06 -5.40 -5.23
N ALA A 24 -0.85 -4.75 -4.52
CA ALA A 24 -2.24 -5.18 -4.41
C ALA A 24 -3.21 -3.99 -4.42
N ILE A 25 -4.39 -4.25 -4.98
CA ILE A 25 -5.53 -3.35 -5.04
C ILE A 25 -6.63 -3.98 -4.19
N LEU A 26 -6.98 -3.28 -3.11
CA LEU A 26 -7.97 -3.71 -2.12
C LEU A 26 -9.13 -2.71 -2.08
N GLY A 27 -10.34 -3.22 -1.86
CA GLY A 27 -11.50 -2.42 -1.52
C GLY A 27 -11.49 -1.99 -0.05
N HIS A 28 -12.33 -1.01 0.28
CA HIS A 28 -12.46 -0.50 1.66
C HIS A 28 -12.90 -1.56 2.68
N ASP A 29 -13.57 -2.60 2.20
CA ASP A 29 -14.09 -3.74 2.93
C ASP A 29 -13.01 -4.81 3.19
N GLY A 30 -11.79 -4.60 2.69
CA GLY A 30 -10.70 -5.58 2.72
C GLY A 30 -10.78 -6.62 1.60
N SER A 31 -11.72 -6.47 0.66
CA SER A 31 -11.84 -7.36 -0.50
C SER A 31 -10.68 -7.16 -1.47
N VAL A 32 -10.03 -8.24 -1.88
CA VAL A 32 -8.98 -8.20 -2.92
C VAL A 32 -9.62 -8.04 -4.28
N TRP A 33 -9.33 -6.92 -4.95
CA TRP A 33 -9.77 -6.69 -6.33
C TRP A 33 -8.73 -7.21 -7.33
N ALA A 34 -7.45 -7.02 -7.02
CA ALA A 34 -6.34 -7.60 -7.76
C ALA A 34 -5.08 -7.62 -6.89
N GLN A 35 -4.18 -8.57 -7.11
CA GLN A 35 -2.91 -8.66 -6.40
C GLN A 35 -1.83 -9.27 -7.30
N SER A 36 -0.57 -8.94 -7.04
CA SER A 36 0.57 -9.62 -7.65
C SER A 36 0.76 -11.00 -7.02
N THR A 37 1.35 -11.93 -7.77
CA THR A 37 1.66 -13.29 -7.28
C THR A 37 2.65 -13.31 -6.12
N THR A 38 3.46 -12.26 -6.01
CA THR A 38 4.46 -12.04 -4.97
C THR A 38 3.91 -11.34 -3.72
N PHE A 39 2.64 -10.95 -3.72
CA PHE A 39 2.05 -10.25 -2.59
C PHE A 39 1.93 -11.16 -1.37
N PRO A 40 2.44 -10.75 -0.20
CA PRO A 40 2.40 -11.60 0.99
C PRO A 40 0.96 -11.82 1.46
N GLN A 41 0.69 -13.01 1.99
CA GLN A 41 -0.62 -13.32 2.54
C GLN A 41 -0.86 -12.49 3.81
N PHE A 42 -1.78 -11.53 3.73
CA PHE A 42 -2.13 -10.62 4.81
C PHE A 42 -3.37 -11.11 5.57
N LYS A 43 -3.55 -10.59 6.78
CA LYS A 43 -4.77 -10.83 7.57
C LYS A 43 -5.77 -9.69 7.38
N PRO A 44 -7.09 -9.95 7.42
CA PRO A 44 -8.10 -8.91 7.36
C PRO A 44 -7.88 -7.82 8.42
N ASP A 45 -7.47 -8.20 9.63
CA ASP A 45 -7.18 -7.29 10.75
C ASP A 45 -6.09 -6.26 10.42
N GLU A 46 -5.10 -6.66 9.62
CA GLU A 46 -4.01 -5.78 9.17
C GLU A 46 -4.55 -4.67 8.25
N ILE A 47 -5.45 -5.04 7.33
CA ILE A 47 -6.09 -4.09 6.42
C ILE A 47 -7.02 -3.16 7.19
N SER A 48 -7.82 -3.70 8.11
CA SER A 48 -8.69 -2.89 8.97
C SER A 48 -7.88 -1.87 9.78
N ALA A 49 -6.70 -2.24 10.29
CA ALA A 49 -5.83 -1.30 10.99
C ALA A 49 -5.32 -0.17 10.09
N ILE A 50 -4.95 -0.48 8.84
CA ILE A 50 -4.56 0.52 7.83
C ILE A 50 -5.72 1.46 7.51
N MET A 51 -6.93 0.93 7.33
CA MET A 51 -8.12 1.75 7.07
C MET A 51 -8.44 2.70 8.22
N ASN A 52 -8.33 2.22 9.47
CA ASN A 52 -8.51 3.06 10.66
C ASN A 52 -7.47 4.20 10.74
N ASP A 53 -6.24 3.97 10.30
CA ASP A 53 -5.20 5.00 10.28
C ASP A 53 -5.43 6.06 9.19
N PHE A 54 -6.07 5.69 8.07
CA PHE A 54 -6.51 6.68 7.09
C PHE A 54 -7.62 7.58 7.64
N GLU A 55 -8.54 7.04 8.45
CA GLU A 55 -9.58 7.83 9.13
C GLU A 55 -9.01 8.66 10.28
N ASN A 56 -8.08 8.10 11.05
CA ASN A 56 -7.46 8.71 12.23
C ASN A 56 -5.93 8.62 12.10
N PRO A 57 -5.28 9.62 11.47
CA PRO A 57 -3.85 9.56 11.21
C PRO A 57 -3.04 9.48 12.50
N GLY A 58 -2.18 8.46 12.61
CA GLY A 58 -1.26 8.29 13.73
C GLY A 58 -1.59 7.14 14.68
N LEU A 59 -2.67 6.39 14.45
CA LEU A 59 -2.99 5.17 15.20
C LEU A 59 -1.95 4.06 14.99
N LEU A 60 -1.37 3.97 13.79
CA LEU A 60 -0.34 2.98 13.47
C LEU A 60 1.08 3.43 13.84
N ALA A 61 1.30 4.69 14.22
CA ALA A 61 2.61 5.18 14.65
C ALA A 61 3.17 4.44 15.89
N PRO A 62 2.39 4.19 16.98
CA PRO A 62 2.88 3.45 18.14
C PRO A 62 2.94 1.93 17.95
N THR A 63 2.03 1.35 17.17
CA THR A 63 1.90 -0.11 16.99
C THR A 63 2.75 -0.64 15.84
N GLY A 64 2.95 0.16 14.79
CA GLY A 64 3.56 -0.20 13.52
C GLY A 64 2.54 -0.74 12.50
N LEU A 65 2.83 -0.57 11.20
CA LEU A 65 2.02 -1.13 10.12
C LEU A 65 2.40 -2.60 9.95
N TYR A 66 1.43 -3.50 10.06
CA TYR A 66 1.63 -4.92 9.80
C TYR A 66 1.10 -5.28 8.41
N LEU A 67 1.88 -6.03 7.65
CA LEU A 67 1.45 -6.61 6.38
C LEU A 67 2.07 -8.00 6.24
N GLY A 68 1.23 -9.02 6.14
CA GLY A 68 1.67 -10.40 6.00
C GLY A 68 2.53 -10.89 7.17
N GLY A 69 2.17 -10.47 8.39
CA GLY A 69 2.93 -10.79 9.61
C GLY A 69 4.26 -10.02 9.74
N THR A 70 4.60 -9.17 8.77
CA THR A 70 5.78 -8.32 8.84
C THR A 70 5.43 -6.95 9.40
N LYS A 71 6.18 -6.51 10.42
CA LYS A 71 6.08 -5.16 10.99
C LYS A 71 6.92 -4.16 10.18
N TYR A 72 6.29 -3.06 9.79
CA TYR A 72 6.89 -1.88 9.17
C TYR A 72 6.75 -0.68 10.12
N MET A 73 7.81 0.12 10.25
CA MET A 73 7.77 1.38 11.00
C MET A 73 7.07 2.44 10.17
N VAL A 74 5.99 3.01 10.70
CA VAL A 74 5.28 4.11 10.03
C VAL A 74 6.19 5.32 9.98
N ILE A 75 6.39 5.86 8.79
CA ILE A 75 7.09 7.11 8.55
C ILE A 75 6.07 8.17 8.13
N GLN A 76 6.49 9.43 8.15
CA GLN A 76 5.62 10.54 7.74
C GLN A 76 5.11 10.32 6.31
N GLY A 77 3.80 10.14 6.20
CA GLY A 77 3.06 10.11 4.96
C GLY A 77 2.18 11.36 4.81
N GLU A 78 1.19 11.27 3.94
CA GLU A 78 0.18 12.31 3.74
C GLU A 78 -1.11 11.91 4.49
N PRO A 79 -1.54 12.70 5.51
CA PRO A 79 -2.69 12.34 6.34
C PRO A 79 -3.95 12.09 5.50
N GLY A 80 -4.55 10.90 5.65
CA GLY A 80 -5.78 10.53 4.94
C GLY A 80 -5.64 10.21 3.45
N VAL A 81 -4.41 10.23 2.91
CA VAL A 81 -4.14 9.94 1.48
C VAL A 81 -3.04 8.90 1.32
N VAL A 82 -1.92 9.01 2.04
CA VAL A 82 -0.78 8.11 1.87
C VAL A 82 -0.18 7.74 3.23
N ILE A 83 -0.13 6.44 3.53
CA ILE A 83 0.61 5.88 4.66
C ILE A 83 1.88 5.23 4.14
N ARG A 84 3.01 5.53 4.76
CA ARG A 84 4.32 5.00 4.38
C ARG A 84 4.89 4.20 5.54
N GLY A 85 5.37 2.99 5.26
CA GLY A 85 6.03 2.11 6.20
C GLY A 85 7.43 1.76 5.73
N LYS A 86 8.39 1.71 6.65
CA LYS A 86 9.79 1.34 6.37
C LYS A 86 10.18 0.11 7.18
N LYS A 87 10.90 -0.82 6.56
CA LYS A 87 11.52 -1.98 7.22
C LYS A 87 12.93 -2.20 6.66
N GLY A 88 13.94 -1.74 7.39
CA GLY A 88 15.34 -1.83 6.93
C GLY A 88 15.55 -1.11 5.59
N PRO A 89 16.08 -1.78 4.55
CA PRO A 89 16.23 -1.20 3.20
C PRO A 89 14.94 -1.21 2.37
N GLY A 90 13.93 -1.98 2.79
CA GLY A 90 12.63 -2.07 2.12
C GLY A 90 11.56 -1.22 2.77
N GLY A 91 10.38 -1.20 2.16
CA GLY A 91 9.24 -0.47 2.68
C GLY A 91 7.93 -0.86 2.01
N VAL A 92 6.89 -0.23 2.52
CA VAL A 92 5.52 -0.37 2.03
C VAL A 92 4.89 1.00 1.91
N THR A 93 4.18 1.23 0.83
CA THR A 93 3.37 2.45 0.65
C THR A 93 1.94 2.03 0.44
N ALA A 94 1.05 2.48 1.32
CA ALA A 94 -0.38 2.36 1.21
C ALA A 94 -0.93 3.72 0.77
N SER A 95 -1.60 3.77 -0.38
CA SER A 95 -2.28 4.99 -0.85
C SER A 95 -3.78 4.72 -0.92
N ALA A 96 -4.55 5.61 -0.29
CA ALA A 96 -5.99 5.68 -0.41
C ALA A 96 -6.32 6.68 -1.52
N THR A 97 -6.74 6.18 -2.68
CA THR A 97 -7.22 7.05 -3.77
C THR A 97 -8.70 7.35 -3.59
N TRP A 98 -9.02 8.64 -3.56
CA TRP A 98 -10.37 9.15 -3.77
C TRP A 98 -10.54 9.40 -5.27
N LEU A 99 -10.85 8.37 -6.04
CA LEU A 99 -11.31 8.61 -7.41
C LEU A 99 -12.57 9.48 -7.34
N LEU A 100 -12.74 10.36 -8.32
CA LEU A 100 -13.81 11.39 -8.44
C LEU A 100 -15.24 10.83 -8.57
N LYS A 101 -15.47 9.62 -8.04
CA LYS A 101 -16.74 9.03 -7.67
C LYS A 101 -16.59 8.63 -6.20
N ARG A 102 -17.19 9.42 -5.31
CA ARG A 102 -17.27 9.37 -3.84
C ARG A 102 -17.60 8.00 -3.16
N LEU A 103 -17.25 6.86 -3.74
CA LEU A 103 -17.74 5.54 -3.36
C LEU A 103 -16.70 4.41 -3.37
N ALA A 104 -15.44 4.65 -3.77
CA ALA A 104 -14.42 3.61 -3.73
C ALA A 104 -13.10 4.17 -3.21
N ILE A 105 -12.82 3.90 -1.93
CA ILE A 105 -11.46 3.97 -1.41
C ILE A 105 -10.77 2.74 -1.95
N THR A 106 -9.94 2.92 -2.98
CA THR A 106 -9.06 1.86 -3.48
C THR A 106 -7.77 1.96 -2.69
N LEU A 107 -7.51 0.96 -1.85
CA LEU A 107 -6.27 0.84 -1.10
C LEU A 107 -5.23 0.18 -2.00
N LEU A 108 -4.24 0.97 -2.39
CA LEU A 108 -3.11 0.51 -3.17
C LEU A 108 -1.94 0.25 -2.25
N ILE A 109 -1.52 -1.00 -2.11
CA ILE A 109 -0.35 -1.38 -1.31
C ILE A 109 0.79 -1.74 -2.25
N ARG A 110 1.93 -1.07 -2.09
CA ARG A 110 3.17 -1.29 -2.83
C ARG A 110 4.26 -1.73 -1.88
N VAL A 111 4.89 -2.88 -2.11
CA VAL A 111 6.05 -3.38 -1.35
C VAL A 111 7.30 -3.27 -2.20
N PHE A 112 8.39 -2.76 -1.63
CA PHE A 112 9.68 -2.63 -2.32
C PHE A 112 10.83 -3.13 -1.44
N ASP A 113 11.78 -3.84 -2.05
CA ASP A 113 13.06 -4.22 -1.45
C ASP A 113 14.16 -3.32 -2.03
N CYS A 114 14.80 -2.51 -1.19
CA CYS A 114 16.04 -1.77 -1.47
C CYS A 114 15.98 -0.63 -2.52
N PHE A 115 16.35 0.59 -2.08
CA PHE A 115 16.76 1.77 -2.87
C PHE A 115 15.75 2.45 -3.82
N VAL A 116 14.45 2.33 -3.58
CA VAL A 116 13.49 3.33 -4.10
C VAL A 116 13.41 4.47 -3.10
N LYS A 117 13.90 5.64 -3.50
CA LYS A 117 13.78 6.89 -2.73
C LYS A 117 12.28 7.15 -2.46
N PRO A 118 11.87 7.46 -1.21
CA PRO A 118 10.44 7.59 -0.85
C PRO A 118 9.74 8.79 -1.52
N ASP A 119 10.44 9.58 -2.34
CA ASP A 119 9.98 10.78 -3.02
C ASP A 119 9.46 10.56 -4.46
N THR A 120 9.57 9.37 -5.04
CA THR A 120 9.17 9.13 -6.46
C THR A 120 7.68 8.84 -6.66
N SER A 121 6.80 9.65 -6.07
CA SER A 121 5.36 9.66 -6.40
C SER A 121 4.96 11.07 -6.83
N THR A 122 5.04 11.34 -8.13
CA THR A 122 4.26 12.41 -8.78
C THR A 122 2.98 11.79 -9.36
#